data_AF-O27149-F1
#
_entry.id   AF-O27149-F1
#
_cell.length_a   1.000
_cell.length_b   1.000
_cell.length_c   1.000
_cell.angle_alpha   90.00
_cell.angle_beta   90.00
_cell.angle_gamma   90.00
#
_symmetry.space_group_name_H-M   'P 1'
#
loop_
_entity.id
_entity.type
_entity.pdbx_description
1 polymer ?
#
loop_
_entity_poly.entity_id
_entity_poly.type
_entity_poly.pdbx_seq_one_letter_code
_entity_poly.pdbx_strand_id
1 'polypeptide(L)' 'MKKRNSPENPLMRIGQGSGFLATTIGLRFKEDDYRTYESIRKVSRGRSYPYEFPKTRKLIDGRIPPGWVKVIFNG' A
#
# COMPACT_ATOMS: atom_id res chain seq x y z
N MET A 1 -1.60 20.70 -12.79
CA MET A 1 -0.87 19.81 -11.85
C MET A 1 -0.88 18.38 -12.38
N LYS A 2 0.27 17.79 -12.73
CA LYS A 2 0.34 16.40 -13.21
C LYS A 2 0.00 15.46 -12.04
N LYS A 3 -1.12 14.73 -12.13
CA LYS A 3 -1.68 13.88 -11.06
C LYS A 3 -1.06 12.47 -10.98
N ARG A 4 0.00 12.18 -11.74
CA ARG A 4 0.55 10.82 -11.90
C ARG A 4 1.94 10.74 -11.28
N ASN A 5 2.21 9.59 -10.64
CA ASN A 5 3.54 9.25 -10.15
C ASN A 5 4.52 9.22 -11.34
N SER A 6 5.63 9.97 -11.25
CA SER A 6 6.72 9.95 -12.22
C SER A 6 8.06 10.17 -11.50
N PRO A 7 9.21 9.84 -12.10
CA PRO A 7 10.52 10.13 -11.50
C PRO A 7 10.71 11.61 -11.12
N GLU A 8 10.14 12.53 -11.90
CA GLU A 8 10.21 13.98 -11.68
C GLU A 8 9.13 14.47 -10.69
N ASN A 9 8.11 13.65 -10.41
CA ASN A 9 7.03 13.94 -9.47
C ASN A 9 6.72 12.68 -8.63
N PRO A 10 7.69 12.24 -7.81
CA PRO A 10 7.56 11.00 -7.06
C PRO A 10 6.48 11.12 -5.99
N LEU A 11 5.59 10.14 -5.97
CA LEU A 11 4.58 9.98 -4.94
C LEU A 11 4.97 8.82 -4.02
N MET A 12 4.85 9.05 -2.72
CA MET A 12 5.09 8.04 -1.71
C MET A 12 3.90 7.94 -0.76
N ARG A 13 3.69 6.75 -0.21
CA ARG A 13 2.64 6.48 0.77
C ARG A 13 3.26 6.15 2.12
N ILE A 14 3.10 7.04 3.09
CA ILE A 14 3.74 6.98 4.41
C ILE A 14 2.72 6.98 5.56
N GLY A 15 3.18 6.56 6.74
CA GLY A 15 2.39 6.57 7.97
C GLY A 15 1.59 5.30 8.24
N GLN A 16 1.02 5.23 9.46
CA GLN A 16 0.34 4.03 9.98
C GLN A 16 -0.93 3.65 9.19
N GLY A 17 -1.47 4.55 8.37
CA GLY A 17 -2.62 4.31 7.49
C GLY A 17 -2.30 3.61 6.17
N SER A 18 -1.01 3.43 5.84
CA SER A 18 -0.57 2.92 4.54
C SER A 18 -0.99 1.47 4.27
N GLY A 19 -1.02 0.62 5.30
CA GLY A 19 -1.49 -0.76 5.22
C GLY A 19 -0.61 -1.70 4.37
N PHE A 20 -0.96 -2.98 4.41
CA PHE A 20 -0.18 -4.11 3.86
C PHE A 20 0.38 -3.88 2.44
N LEU A 21 -0.43 -3.37 1.52
CA LEU A 21 -0.05 -3.25 0.11
C LEU A 21 1.02 -2.17 -0.15
N ALA A 22 1.10 -1.16 0.72
CA ALA A 22 2.06 -0.09 0.58
C ALA A 22 3.35 -0.36 1.37
N THR A 23 3.32 -1.29 2.34
CA THR A 23 4.43 -1.54 3.28
C THR A 23 5.09 -2.89 3.08
N THR A 24 4.65 -3.69 2.12
CA THR A 24 5.22 -5.02 1.85
C THR A 24 5.48 -5.21 0.37
N ILE A 25 6.37 -6.15 0.05
CA ILE A 25 6.64 -6.59 -1.33
C ILE A 25 5.57 -7.53 -1.88
N GLY A 26 4.49 -7.80 -1.14
CA GLY A 26 3.49 -8.81 -1.52
C GLY A 26 2.87 -8.57 -2.89
N LEU A 27 2.64 -7.32 -3.28
CA LEU A 27 2.08 -6.99 -4.60
C LEU A 27 2.88 -7.56 -5.78
N ARG A 28 4.21 -7.71 -5.63
CA ARG A 28 5.07 -8.31 -6.65
C ARG A 28 4.73 -9.77 -6.94
N PHE A 29 4.22 -10.50 -5.96
CA PHE A 29 3.96 -11.94 -6.07
C PHE A 29 2.49 -12.26 -6.31
N LYS A 30 1.61 -11.25 -6.27
CA LYS A 30 0.15 -11.47 -6.27
C LYS A 30 -0.33 -12.21 -7.53
N GLU A 31 0.26 -11.92 -8.69
CA GLU A 31 -0.12 -12.49 -9.98
C GLU A 31 0.77 -13.70 -10.35
N ASP A 32 2.06 -13.65 -10.05
CA ASP A 32 3.04 -14.65 -10.51
C ASP A 32 3.27 -15.82 -9.53
N ASP A 33 3.14 -15.59 -8.22
CA ASP A 33 3.34 -16.62 -7.18
C ASP A 33 2.43 -16.37 -5.98
N TYR A 34 1.20 -16.84 -6.11
CA TYR A 34 0.19 -16.68 -5.07
C TYR A 34 0.56 -17.36 -3.74
N ARG A 35 1.39 -18.41 -3.75
CA ARG A 35 1.83 -19.08 -2.52
C ARG A 35 2.76 -18.17 -1.72
N THR A 36 3.69 -17.51 -2.40
CA THR A 36 4.56 -16.49 -1.78
C THR A 36 3.77 -15.26 -1.35
N TYR A 37 2.78 -14.82 -2.13
CA TYR A 37 1.87 -13.76 -1.71
C TYR A 37 1.18 -14.09 -0.38
N GLU A 38 0.62 -15.30 -0.25
CA GLU A 38 -0.09 -15.73 0.95
C GLU A 38 0.85 -15.96 2.14
N SER A 39 2.09 -16.40 1.92
CA SER A 39 3.07 -16.52 3.01
C SER A 39 3.43 -15.16 3.61
N ILE A 40 3.72 -14.16 2.77
CA ILE A 40 3.99 -12.77 3.18
C ILE A 40 2.76 -12.17 3.88
N ARG A 41 1.56 -12.42 3.34
CA ARG A 41 0.30 -11.98 3.95
C ARG A 41 0.08 -12.60 5.32
N LYS A 42 0.42 -13.87 5.54
CA LYS A 42 0.28 -14.53 6.85
C LYS A 42 1.23 -13.95 7.89
N VAL A 43 2.49 -13.70 7.53
CA VAL A 43 3.49 -13.13 8.45
C VAL A 43 3.17 -11.68 8.84
N SER A 44 2.62 -10.91 7.91
CA SER A 44 2.25 -9.50 8.14
C SER A 44 0.90 -9.30 8.84
N ARG A 45 0.12 -10.37 9.05
CA ARG A 45 -1.18 -10.31 9.72
C ARG A 45 -1.03 -10.38 11.24
N GLY A 46 -1.38 -9.29 11.92
CA GLY A 46 -1.75 -9.35 13.34
C GLY A 46 -3.12 -9.99 13.59
N ARG A 47 -4.03 -10.00 12.59
CA ARG A 47 -5.39 -10.63 12.67
C ARG A 47 -5.73 -11.40 11.38
N SER A 48 -6.20 -12.64 11.50
CA SER A 48 -6.74 -13.42 10.38
C SER A 48 -8.23 -13.09 10.17
N TYR A 49 -8.64 -13.04 8.90
CA TYR A 49 -10.04 -12.88 8.50
C TYR A 49 -10.29 -13.85 7.33
N PRO A 50 -11.45 -14.54 7.31
CA PRO A 50 -11.76 -15.62 6.37
C PRO A 50 -11.99 -15.19 4.92
N TYR A 51 -11.92 -13.90 4.59
CA TYR A 51 -12.21 -13.35 3.26
C TYR A 51 -11.08 -12.45 2.73
N GLU A 52 -11.04 -12.29 1.39
CA GLU A 52 -9.98 -11.68 0.60
C GLU A 52 -9.81 -10.17 0.80
N PHE A 53 -8.53 -9.78 0.88
CA PHE A 53 -8.01 -8.41 0.72
C PHE A 53 -8.34 -7.40 1.84
N PRO A 54 -7.55 -6.33 2.04
CA PRO A 54 -7.62 -5.52 3.25
C PRO A 54 -8.97 -4.79 3.29
N LYS A 55 -9.91 -5.32 4.10
CA LYS A 55 -11.24 -4.75 4.33
C LYS A 55 -11.14 -3.29 4.79
N THR A 56 -10.06 -2.93 5.48
CA THR A 56 -9.81 -1.58 5.95
C THR A 56 -9.03 -0.76 4.94
N ARG A 57 -9.76 0.08 4.20
CA ARG A 57 -9.24 1.35 3.68
C ARG A 57 -9.55 2.42 4.72
N LYS A 58 -8.54 2.97 5.39
CA LYS A 58 -8.74 4.20 6.16
C LYS A 58 -8.93 5.32 5.14
N LEU A 59 -10.08 5.99 5.17
CA LEU A 59 -10.40 7.10 4.29
C LEU A 59 -10.85 8.26 5.17
N ILE A 60 -10.31 9.44 4.90
CA ILE A 60 -10.83 10.70 5.45
C ILE A 60 -12.08 11.04 4.65
N ASP A 61 -13.20 11.25 5.34
CA ASP A 61 -14.53 11.52 4.79
C ASP A 61 -14.98 10.51 3.72
N GLY A 62 -14.51 9.26 3.81
CA GLY A 62 -14.82 8.21 2.84
C GLY A 62 -14.23 8.42 1.44
N ARG A 63 -13.37 9.43 1.24
CA ARG A 63 -12.88 9.83 -0.09
C ARG A 63 -11.36 9.82 -0.20
N ILE A 64 -10.66 10.32 0.82
CA ILE A 64 -9.22 10.61 0.71
C ILE A 64 -8.43 9.54 1.48
N PRO A 65 -7.63 8.70 0.80
CA PRO A 65 -6.69 7.84 1.50
C PRO A 65 -5.59 8.70 2.14
N PRO A 66 -5.37 8.60 3.46
CA PRO A 66 -4.32 9.35 4.13
C PRO A 66 -2.93 8.82 3.74
N GLY A 67 -1.89 9.64 3.96
CA GLY A 67 -0.50 9.23 3.85
C GLY A 67 0.13 9.39 2.47
N TRP A 68 -0.59 9.90 1.47
CA TRP A 68 0.02 10.27 0.20
C TRP A 68 0.80 11.58 0.32
N VAL A 69 2.07 11.54 -0.05
CA VAL A 69 2.97 12.69 -0.04
C VAL A 69 3.70 12.80 -1.38
N LYS A 70 4.04 14.02 -1.77
CA LYS A 70 4.98 14.28 -2.86
C LYS A 70 6.37 14.44 -2.26
N VAL A 71 7.34 13.68 -2.78
CA VAL A 71 8.74 13.80 -2.35
C VAL A 71 9.41 14.91 -3.17
N ILE A 72 10.13 15.79 -2.50
CA ILE A 72 10.94 16.85 -3.11
C ILE A 72 12.39 16.57 -2.72
N PHE A 73 13.23 16.31 -3.72
CA PHE A 73 14.67 16.17 -3.50
C PHE A 73 15.31 17.54 -3.68
N ASN A 74 15.86 18.10 -2.60
CA ASN A 74 16.75 19.25 -2.70
C ASN A 74 18.14 18.69 -3.00
N GLY A 75 18.56 18.82 -4.25
CA GLY A 75 19.93 18.56 -4.68
C GLY A 75 20.87 19.64 -4.20
#